data_AF-A0A843LF59-F1
#
_entry.id   AF-A0A843LF59-F1
#
_cell.length_a   1.000
_cell.length_b   1.000
_cell.length_c   1.000
_cell.angle_alpha   90.00
_cell.angle_beta   90.00
_cell.angle_gamma   90.00
#
_symmetry.space_group_name_H-M   'P 1'
#
loop_
_entity.id
_entity.type
_entity.pdbx_description
1 polymer ?
#
loop_
_entity_poly.entity_id
_entity_poly.type
_entity_poly.pdbx_seq_one_letter_code
_entity_poly.pdbx_strand_id
1 'polypeptide(L)'
;MEDKGPKQLREIDFERLKTAESLIVEHHVLLRNIKNHLPMLERKLAFYSDRLEGLFYRTHYGSKKLSGIQNYTCDIVETLRSLSPVIGQPISETFDKIYAAGTVAEELNGSENWNRRAMPLLNAFLHAEIFLRTSIEQGRKLKYAPQLLPEGWAAVLCFYNLR
;
A
#
# COMPACT_ATOMS: atom_id res chain seq x y z
N MET A 1 -18.98 -9.16 -54.44
CA MET A 1 -18.68 -10.14 -53.38
C MET A 1 -17.26 -9.87 -52.93
N GLU A 2 -17.08 -9.17 -51.83
CA GLU A 2 -15.74 -8.99 -51.23
C GLU A 2 -15.38 -10.26 -50.47
N ASP A 3 -14.32 -10.91 -50.93
CA ASP A 3 -13.70 -12.07 -50.32
C ASP A 3 -13.05 -11.65 -49.00
N LYS A 4 -13.71 -11.97 -47.88
CA LYS A 4 -13.12 -11.84 -46.54
C LYS A 4 -12.22 -13.05 -46.33
N GLY A 5 -10.96 -12.90 -46.75
CA GLY A 5 -9.90 -13.88 -46.53
C GLY A 5 -9.85 -14.39 -45.08
N PRO A 6 -9.31 -15.61 -44.88
CA PRO A 6 -9.46 -16.34 -43.63
C PRO A 6 -8.94 -15.52 -42.44
N LYS A 7 -9.79 -15.34 -41.42
CA LYS A 7 -9.39 -14.78 -40.13
C LYS A 7 -8.20 -15.58 -39.60
N GLN A 8 -7.01 -14.98 -39.59
CA GLN A 8 -5.85 -15.53 -38.90
C GLN A 8 -6.25 -15.85 -37.45
N LEU A 9 -6.27 -17.13 -37.11
CA LEU A 9 -6.35 -17.59 -35.74
C LEU A 9 -5.12 -17.07 -35.01
N ARG A 10 -5.32 -16.21 -34.00
CA ARG A 10 -4.22 -15.75 -33.15
C ARG A 10 -3.69 -16.97 -32.38
N GLU A 11 -2.39 -17.23 -32.45
CA GLU A 11 -1.75 -18.23 -31.60
C GLU A 11 -2.03 -17.91 -30.13
N ILE A 12 -2.43 -18.93 -29.38
CA ILE A 12 -2.66 -18.82 -27.95
C ILE A 12 -1.30 -18.88 -27.25
N ASP A 13 -0.94 -17.79 -26.57
CA ASP A 13 0.26 -17.73 -25.73
C ASP A 13 -0.06 -18.34 -24.36
N PHE A 14 0.31 -19.61 -24.19
CA PHE A 14 0.07 -20.36 -22.96
C PHE A 14 0.81 -19.80 -21.75
N GLU A 15 1.95 -19.12 -21.93
CA GLU A 15 2.68 -18.51 -20.81
C GLU A 15 1.92 -17.29 -20.28
N ARG A 16 1.38 -16.45 -21.19
CA ARG A 16 0.49 -15.35 -20.78
C ARG A 16 -0.74 -15.83 -20.02
N LEU A 17 -1.32 -16.97 -20.42
CA LEU A 17 -2.46 -17.56 -19.71
C LEU A 17 -2.09 -18.00 -18.29
N LYS A 18 -0.96 -18.69 -18.11
CA LYS A 18 -0.46 -19.08 -16.79
C LYS A 18 -0.20 -17.87 -15.90
N THR A 19 0.39 -16.80 -16.43
CA THR A 19 0.61 -15.56 -15.67
C THR A 19 -0.70 -14.93 -15.24
N ALA A 20 -1.70 -14.86 -16.12
CA ALA A 20 -3.01 -14.30 -15.80
C ALA A 20 -3.74 -15.12 -14.73
N GLU A 21 -3.66 -16.45 -14.80
CA GLU A 21 -4.21 -17.34 -13.78
C GLU A 21 -3.52 -17.16 -12.42
N SER A 22 -2.18 -17.04 -12.39
CA SER A 22 -1.42 -16.76 -11.17
C SER A 22 -1.83 -15.46 -10.51
N LEU A 23 -1.98 -14.38 -11.28
CA LEU A 23 -2.39 -13.07 -10.78
C LEU A 23 -3.79 -13.12 -10.12
N ILE A 24 -4.74 -13.83 -10.74
CA ILE A 24 -6.08 -14.00 -10.15
C ILE A 24 -5.97 -14.72 -8.79
N VAL A 25 -5.15 -15.77 -8.70
CA VAL A 25 -4.93 -16.50 -7.45
C VAL A 25 -4.33 -15.57 -6.38
N GLU A 26 -3.30 -14.80 -6.72
CA GLU A 26 -2.64 -13.85 -5.82
C GLU A 26 -3.60 -12.77 -5.30
N HIS A 27 -4.51 -12.27 -6.15
CA HIS A 27 -5.54 -11.30 -5.74
C HIS A 27 -6.49 -11.91 -4.70
N HIS A 28 -6.93 -13.15 -4.91
CA HIS A 28 -7.79 -13.86 -3.96
C HIS A 28 -7.08 -14.16 -2.64
N VAL A 29 -5.80 -14.56 -2.69
CA VAL A 29 -4.99 -14.80 -1.49
C VAL A 29 -4.78 -13.51 -0.71
N LEU A 30 -4.43 -12.40 -1.38
CA LEU A 30 -4.27 -11.11 -0.73
C LEU A 30 -5.57 -10.66 -0.03
N LEU A 31 -6.72 -10.73 -0.72
CA LEU A 31 -8.01 -10.37 -0.11
C LEU A 31 -8.32 -11.26 1.10
N ARG A 32 -8.02 -12.56 1.01
CA ARG A 32 -8.18 -13.49 2.13
C ARG A 32 -7.28 -13.13 3.31
N ASN A 33 -6.01 -12.81 3.06
CA ASN A 33 -5.06 -12.38 4.09
C ASN A 33 -5.56 -11.13 4.81
N ILE A 34 -6.00 -10.11 4.05
CA ILE A 34 -6.60 -8.89 4.60
C ILE A 34 -7.80 -9.25 5.49
N LYS A 35 -8.75 -10.04 4.98
CA LYS A 35 -9.96 -10.43 5.71
C LYS A 35 -9.65 -11.16 7.02
N ASN A 36 -8.72 -12.10 7.00
CA ASN A 36 -8.34 -12.87 8.19
C ASN A 36 -7.71 -11.99 9.28
N HIS A 37 -7.10 -10.86 8.91
CA HIS A 37 -6.45 -9.95 9.83
C HIS A 37 -7.26 -8.69 10.16
N LEU A 38 -8.49 -8.54 9.62
CA LEU A 38 -9.31 -7.33 9.79
C LEU A 38 -9.38 -6.81 11.24
N PRO A 39 -9.68 -7.64 12.27
CA PRO A 39 -9.75 -7.12 13.64
C PRO A 39 -8.43 -6.52 14.13
N MET A 40 -7.29 -7.07 13.73
CA MET A 40 -5.97 -6.55 14.07
C MET A 40 -5.68 -5.26 13.30
N LEU A 41 -5.95 -5.25 11.98
CA LEU A 41 -5.74 -4.08 11.12
C LEU A 41 -6.56 -2.88 11.60
N GLU A 42 -7.81 -3.11 11.97
CA GLU A 42 -8.73 -2.08 12.48
C GLU A 42 -8.24 -1.48 13.82
N ARG A 43 -7.74 -2.32 14.74
CA ARG A 43 -7.14 -1.83 15.99
C ARG A 43 -5.91 -0.97 15.74
N LYS A 44 -5.04 -1.38 14.81
CA LYS A 44 -3.88 -0.58 14.39
C LYS A 44 -4.33 0.74 13.77
N LEU A 45 -5.28 0.71 12.84
CA LEU A 45 -5.81 1.92 12.19
C LEU A 45 -6.36 2.92 13.22
N ALA A 46 -7.17 2.45 14.18
CA ALA A 46 -7.71 3.30 15.24
C ALA A 46 -6.58 3.92 16.08
N PHE A 47 -5.62 3.11 16.52
CA PHE A 47 -4.46 3.58 17.28
C PHE A 47 -3.68 4.68 16.54
N TYR A 48 -3.45 4.54 15.24
CA TYR A 48 -2.72 5.54 14.46
C TYR A 48 -3.56 6.78 14.14
N SER A 49 -4.85 6.61 13.84
CA SER A 49 -5.77 7.70 13.53
C SER A 49 -5.93 8.67 14.69
N ASP A 50 -6.01 8.17 15.93
CA ASP A 50 -6.14 9.00 17.14
C ASP A 50 -4.92 9.92 17.38
N ARG A 51 -3.80 9.66 16.70
CA ARG A 51 -2.55 10.42 16.83
C ARG A 51 -2.37 11.45 15.73
N LEU A 52 -3.22 11.45 14.70
CA LEU A 52 -3.06 12.26 13.50
C LEU A 52 -2.97 13.75 13.83
N GLU A 53 -3.91 14.27 14.61
CA GLU A 53 -3.93 15.69 15.03
C GLU A 53 -2.65 16.09 15.75
N GLY A 54 -2.15 15.22 16.65
CA GLY A 54 -0.91 15.44 17.36
C GLY A 54 0.31 15.46 16.44
N LEU A 55 0.32 14.67 15.37
CA LEU A 55 1.39 14.67 14.37
C LEU A 55 1.36 15.96 13.54
N PHE A 56 0.19 16.40 13.08
CA PHE A 56 0.04 17.68 12.37
C PHE A 56 0.45 18.86 13.24
N TYR A 57 -0.02 18.92 14.48
CA TYR A 57 0.40 19.94 15.45
C TYR A 57 1.93 19.97 15.59
N ARG A 58 2.58 18.82 15.78
CA ARG A 58 4.04 18.74 15.94
C ARG A 58 4.80 19.18 14.68
N THR A 59 4.26 18.87 13.51
CA THR A 59 4.80 19.31 12.22
C THR A 59 4.75 20.82 12.08
N HIS A 60 3.65 21.48 12.44
CA HIS A 60 3.56 22.95 12.34
C HIS A 60 4.28 23.67 13.47
N TYR A 61 4.32 23.08 14.65
CA TYR A 61 4.99 23.66 15.83
C TYR A 61 6.52 23.56 15.77
N GLY A 62 7.09 22.64 15.00
CA GLY A 62 8.54 22.41 15.00
C GLY A 62 9.02 21.46 16.11
N SER A 63 8.17 20.54 16.57
CA SER A 63 8.48 19.66 17.71
C SER A 63 9.31 18.46 17.29
N LYS A 64 10.55 18.34 17.78
CA LYS A 64 11.44 17.16 17.58
C LYS A 64 10.81 15.81 17.90
N LYS A 65 9.79 15.76 18.76
CA LYS A 65 9.00 14.55 19.06
C LYS A 65 8.29 13.96 17.83
N LEU A 66 8.25 14.68 16.71
CA LEU A 66 7.76 14.18 15.43
C LEU A 66 8.54 12.94 14.96
N SER A 67 9.83 12.79 15.32
CA SER A 67 10.64 11.63 14.92
C SER A 67 10.04 10.29 15.34
N GLY A 68 9.23 10.26 16.40
CA GLY A 68 8.52 9.05 16.84
C GLY A 68 7.54 8.48 15.80
N ILE A 69 7.14 9.27 14.80
CA ILE A 69 6.26 8.84 13.70
C ILE A 69 6.90 7.73 12.85
N GLN A 70 8.24 7.65 12.80
CA GLN A 70 8.95 6.63 12.03
C GLN A 70 8.58 5.22 12.50
N ASN A 71 8.45 5.02 13.81
CA ASN A 71 8.05 3.74 14.38
C ASN A 71 6.62 3.35 13.94
N TYR A 72 5.71 4.32 13.83
CA TYR A 72 4.36 4.07 13.35
C TYR A 72 4.36 3.69 11.87
N THR A 73 5.12 4.43 11.05
CA THR A 73 5.28 4.13 9.63
C THR A 73 5.86 2.73 9.41
N CYS A 74 6.94 2.37 10.12
CA CYS A 74 7.55 1.04 10.04
C CYS A 74 6.55 -0.06 10.41
N ASP A 75 5.87 0.06 11.55
CA ASP A 75 4.91 -0.95 12.00
C ASP A 75 3.74 -1.14 11.00
N ILE A 76 3.22 -0.05 10.43
CA ILE A 76 2.17 -0.13 9.40
C ILE A 76 2.71 -0.84 8.16
N VAL A 77 3.89 -0.48 7.68
CA VAL A 77 4.47 -1.05 6.45
C VAL A 77 4.83 -2.52 6.65
N GLU A 78 5.37 -2.90 7.80
CA GLU A 78 5.62 -4.31 8.14
C GLU A 78 4.32 -5.11 8.20
N THR A 79 3.28 -4.53 8.80
CA THR A 79 1.93 -5.13 8.82
C THR A 79 1.39 -5.32 7.40
N LEU A 80 1.54 -4.32 6.52
CA LEU A 80 1.08 -4.44 5.13
C LEU A 80 1.89 -5.49 4.37
N ARG A 81 3.22 -5.50 4.52
CA ARG A 81 4.11 -6.50 3.89
C ARG A 81 3.72 -7.93 4.30
N SER A 82 3.32 -8.15 5.55
CA SER A 82 2.93 -9.48 6.02
C SER A 82 1.62 -10.00 5.42
N LEU A 83 0.83 -9.14 4.76
CA LEU A 83 -0.40 -9.55 4.06
C LEU A 83 -0.13 -10.04 2.62
N SER A 84 1.09 -9.84 2.10
CA SER A 84 1.46 -10.20 0.74
C SER A 84 1.12 -11.66 0.42
N PRO A 85 0.55 -11.96 -0.75
CA PRO A 85 0.34 -13.35 -1.18
C PRO A 85 1.64 -14.05 -1.56
N VAL A 86 2.70 -13.30 -1.88
CA VAL A 86 4.01 -13.82 -2.28
C VAL A 86 5.07 -13.42 -1.25
N ILE A 87 5.75 -14.42 -0.70
CA ILE A 87 6.80 -14.23 0.30
C ILE A 87 7.97 -13.48 -0.33
N GLY A 88 8.42 -12.40 0.33
CA GLY A 88 9.57 -11.63 -0.10
C GLY A 88 9.32 -10.73 -1.31
N GLN A 89 8.08 -10.62 -1.80
CA GLN A 89 7.76 -9.71 -2.89
C GLN A 89 7.97 -8.25 -2.46
N PRO A 90 8.67 -7.43 -3.27
CA PRO A 90 8.80 -6.01 -2.99
C PRO A 90 7.44 -5.31 -3.15
N ILE A 91 7.24 -4.28 -2.34
CA ILE A 91 6.11 -3.35 -2.51
C ILE A 91 6.39 -2.37 -3.67
N SER A 92 5.40 -1.56 -4.03
CA SER A 92 5.50 -0.53 -5.08
C SER A 92 6.78 0.31 -4.94
N GLU A 93 7.56 0.41 -6.03
CA GLU A 93 8.79 1.21 -6.06
C GLU A 93 8.53 2.68 -5.70
N THR A 94 7.40 3.23 -6.15
CA THR A 94 6.99 4.60 -5.81
C THR A 94 6.77 4.77 -4.31
N PHE A 95 6.09 3.80 -3.68
CA PHE A 95 5.87 3.85 -2.24
C PHE A 95 7.17 3.57 -1.47
N ASP A 96 8.02 2.67 -1.94
CA ASP A 96 9.29 2.35 -1.27
C ASP A 96 10.22 3.57 -1.17
N LYS A 97 10.22 4.44 -2.20
CA LYS A 97 10.91 5.74 -2.16
C LYS A 97 10.34 6.69 -1.10
N ILE A 98 9.00 6.75 -0.99
CA ILE A 98 8.31 7.57 0.02
C ILE A 98 8.63 7.04 1.43
N TYR A 99 8.55 5.72 1.61
CA TYR A 99 8.87 5.04 2.85
C TYR A 99 10.31 5.32 3.28
N ALA A 100 11.29 5.08 2.40
CA ALA A 100 12.70 5.33 2.68
C ALA A 100 12.94 6.79 3.08
N ALA A 101 12.36 7.76 2.36
CA ALA A 101 12.52 9.17 2.69
C ALA A 101 11.98 9.53 4.09
N GLY A 102 10.92 8.85 4.55
CA GLY A 102 10.32 9.07 5.87
C GLY A 102 10.95 8.29 7.02
N THR A 103 11.69 7.21 6.74
CA THR A 103 12.29 6.33 7.77
C THR A 103 13.81 6.43 7.89
N VAL A 104 14.49 7.20 7.03
CA VAL A 104 15.89 7.53 7.25
C VAL A 104 16.03 8.34 8.53
N ALA A 105 16.90 7.88 9.43
CA ALA A 105 17.16 8.50 10.73
C ALA A 105 18.00 9.78 10.57
N GLU A 106 17.39 10.86 10.09
CA GLU A 106 17.95 12.19 10.23
C GLU A 106 17.47 12.82 11.55
N GLU A 107 18.39 13.35 12.34
CA GLU A 107 18.02 14.10 13.53
C GLU A 107 17.17 15.32 13.15
N LEU A 108 16.00 15.43 13.78
CA LEU A 108 15.22 16.66 13.78
C LEU A 108 15.90 17.66 14.73
N ASN A 109 17.00 18.27 14.29
CA ASN A 109 17.73 19.30 15.03
C ASN A 109 17.68 20.66 14.29
N GLY A 110 17.53 21.75 15.05
CA GLY A 110 17.41 23.11 14.52
C GLY A 110 16.08 23.43 13.81
N SER A 111 15.78 24.72 13.67
CA SER A 111 14.69 25.22 12.83
C SER A 111 15.09 25.31 11.36
N GLU A 112 16.39 25.43 11.09
CA GLU A 112 16.96 25.49 9.75
C GLU A 112 16.74 24.14 9.05
N ASN A 113 15.95 24.14 7.99
CA ASN A 113 15.51 22.96 7.24
C ASN A 113 14.42 22.08 7.90
N TRP A 114 13.63 22.60 8.85
CA TRP A 114 12.52 21.85 9.46
C TRP A 114 11.61 21.19 8.41
N ASN A 115 11.11 21.96 7.44
CA ASN A 115 10.20 21.45 6.41
C ASN A 115 10.83 20.32 5.58
N ARG A 116 12.12 20.45 5.23
CA ARG A 116 12.85 19.44 4.45
C ARG A 116 12.92 18.10 5.19
N ARG A 117 12.99 18.11 6.52
CA ARG A 117 13.10 16.90 7.34
C ARG A 117 11.75 16.38 7.83
N ALA A 118 10.84 17.27 8.23
CA ALA A 118 9.55 16.89 8.80
C ALA A 118 8.55 16.38 7.75
N MET A 119 8.55 16.96 6.53
CA MET A 119 7.57 16.60 5.51
C MET A 119 7.72 15.16 5.01
N PRO A 120 8.94 14.62 4.75
CA PRO A 120 9.09 13.20 4.40
C PRO A 120 8.54 12.25 5.46
N LEU A 121 8.78 12.54 6.75
CA LEU A 121 8.26 11.76 7.87
C LEU A 121 6.73 11.70 7.87
N LEU A 122 6.07 12.87 7.77
CA LEU A 122 4.62 12.95 7.73
C LEU A 122 4.05 12.29 6.47
N ASN A 123 4.68 12.52 5.32
CA ASN A 123 4.23 11.98 4.03
C ASN A 123 4.25 10.44 4.03
N ALA A 124 5.35 9.84 4.51
CA ALA A 124 5.45 8.39 4.59
C ALA A 124 4.39 7.78 5.50
N PHE A 125 4.14 8.39 6.66
CA PHE A 125 3.09 7.95 7.56
C PHE A 125 1.70 8.05 6.93
N LEU A 126 1.37 9.18 6.29
CA LEU A 126 0.05 9.38 5.67
C LEU A 126 -0.18 8.37 4.55
N HIS A 127 0.80 8.13 3.69
CA HIS A 127 0.67 7.10 2.65
C HIS A 127 0.50 5.70 3.26
N ALA A 128 1.26 5.34 4.28
CA ALA A 128 1.15 4.05 4.94
C ALA A 128 -0.24 3.85 5.60
N GLU A 129 -0.72 4.87 6.31
CA GLU A 129 -2.04 4.89 6.95
C GLU A 129 -3.17 4.76 5.92
N ILE A 130 -3.07 5.48 4.79
CA ILE A 130 -4.05 5.40 3.70
C ILE A 130 -4.07 4.00 3.08
N PHE A 131 -2.92 3.36 2.87
CA PHE A 131 -2.88 1.98 2.37
C PHE A 131 -3.47 0.98 3.37
N LEU A 132 -3.22 1.16 4.67
CA LEU A 132 -3.85 0.36 5.72
C LEU A 132 -5.38 0.52 5.73
N ARG A 133 -5.85 1.76 5.72
CA ARG A 133 -7.28 2.12 5.67
C ARG A 133 -7.94 1.54 4.42
N THR A 134 -7.34 1.75 3.26
CA THR A 134 -7.86 1.26 1.98
C THR A 134 -7.93 -0.26 1.97
N SER A 135 -6.90 -0.95 2.47
CA SER A 135 -6.91 -2.42 2.59
C SER A 135 -8.06 -2.90 3.49
N ILE A 136 -8.25 -2.29 4.66
CA ILE A 136 -9.38 -2.60 5.56
C ILE A 136 -10.73 -2.39 4.87
N GLU A 137 -10.91 -1.24 4.22
CA GLU A 137 -12.14 -0.94 3.50
C GLU A 137 -12.45 -1.95 2.41
N GLN A 138 -11.45 -2.35 1.61
CA GLN A 138 -11.64 -3.37 0.58
C GLN A 138 -11.92 -4.73 1.19
N GLY A 139 -11.23 -5.10 2.28
CA GLY A 139 -11.47 -6.35 3.02
C GLY A 139 -12.90 -6.47 3.56
N ARG A 140 -13.50 -5.35 3.98
CA ARG A 140 -14.91 -5.28 4.41
C ARG A 140 -15.89 -5.34 3.24
N LYS A 141 -15.64 -4.57 2.18
CA LYS A 141 -16.58 -4.35 1.07
C LYS A 141 -16.62 -5.53 0.09
N LEU A 142 -15.48 -6.11 -0.24
CA LEU A 142 -15.38 -7.11 -1.31
C LEU A 142 -15.73 -8.51 -0.79
N LYS A 143 -16.65 -9.21 -1.45
CA LYS A 143 -16.92 -10.63 -1.16
C LYS A 143 -15.79 -11.52 -1.67
N TYR A 144 -15.32 -11.25 -2.89
CA TYR A 144 -14.24 -11.93 -3.61
C TYR A 144 -13.40 -10.89 -4.35
N ALA A 145 -12.18 -11.25 -4.78
CA ALA A 145 -11.34 -10.37 -5.58
C ALA A 145 -12.05 -10.11 -6.93
N PRO A 146 -12.37 -8.86 -7.28
CA PRO A 146 -13.13 -8.56 -8.47
C PRO A 146 -12.24 -8.55 -9.71
N GLN A 147 -12.75 -9.02 -10.85
CA GLN A 147 -12.08 -8.86 -12.15
C GLN A 147 -12.10 -7.40 -12.63
N LEU A 148 -13.24 -6.71 -12.42
CA LEU A 148 -13.35 -5.28 -12.65
C LEU A 148 -12.85 -4.54 -11.41
N LEU A 149 -11.67 -3.94 -11.50
CA LEU A 149 -10.94 -3.36 -10.36
C LEU A 149 -11.55 -2.01 -9.93
N PRO A 150 -12.28 -1.94 -8.80
CA PRO A 150 -12.64 -0.65 -8.22
C PRO A 150 -11.36 0.07 -7.79
N GLU A 151 -11.34 1.39 -7.84
CA GLU A 151 -10.13 2.20 -7.62
C GLU A 151 -9.39 1.85 -6.31
N GLY A 152 -10.13 1.63 -5.23
CA GLY A 152 -9.54 1.24 -3.94
C GLY A 152 -8.85 -0.13 -3.98
N TRP A 153 -9.42 -1.12 -4.67
CA TRP A 153 -8.77 -2.42 -4.84
C TRP A 153 -7.57 -2.32 -5.77
N ALA A 154 -7.72 -1.56 -6.86
CA ALA A 154 -6.65 -1.22 -7.77
C ALA A 154 -5.45 -0.59 -7.05
N ALA A 155 -5.67 0.34 -6.11
CA ALA A 155 -4.61 0.94 -5.32
C ALA A 155 -3.89 -0.08 -4.42
N VAL A 156 -4.65 -0.98 -3.77
CA VAL A 156 -4.08 -2.09 -2.98
C VAL A 156 -3.21 -2.98 -3.88
N LEU A 157 -3.70 -3.38 -5.05
CA LEU A 157 -2.90 -4.21 -5.97
C LEU A 157 -1.64 -3.51 -6.46
N CYS A 158 -1.69 -2.21 -6.76
CA CYS A 158 -0.50 -1.43 -7.10
C CYS A 158 0.54 -1.43 -5.97
N PHE A 159 0.11 -1.35 -4.71
CA PHE A 159 1.01 -1.42 -3.56
C PHE A 159 1.80 -2.74 -3.51
N TYR A 160 1.16 -3.86 -3.86
CA TYR A 160 1.78 -5.18 -3.88
C TYR A 160 2.42 -5.55 -5.23
N ASN A 161 2.46 -4.65 -6.22
CA ASN A 161 2.91 -4.96 -7.59
C ASN A 161 2.15 -6.13 -8.24
N LEU A 162 0.83 -6.20 -7.99
CA LEU A 162 -0.07 -7.23 -8.53
C LEU A 162 -0.99 -6.70 -9.64
N ARG A 163 -0.59 -5.59 -10.28
CA ARG A 163 -1.35 -4.93 -11.34
C ARG A 163 -0.53 -4.81 -12.62
#